data_AF-A0A6I5RS28-F1
#
_entry.id   AF-A0A6I5RS28-F1
#
_cell.length_a   1.000
_cell.length_b   1.000
_cell.length_c   1.000
_cell.angle_alpha   90.00
_cell.angle_beta   90.00
_cell.angle_gamma   90.00
#
_symmetry.space_group_name_H-M   'P 1'
#
loop_
_entity.id
_entity.type
_entity.pdbx_description
1 polymer ?
#
loop_
_entity_poly.entity_id
_entity_poly.type
_entity_poly.pdbx_seq_one_letter_code
_entity_poly.pdbx_strand_id
1 'polypeptide(L)'
;MKVSEGLSRVKSQLGNWGTPRELPPQLTWKYAHESELLSWRIKARNYNTTVANLALLVMLMIALAIALILYFSSEFIKEPWRTLSHVFVFALISIPAVCMTHQRMNFAYRFTASGAEFCEWK
;
A
#
# COMPACT_ATOMS: atom_id res chain seq x y z
N MET A 1 -19.53 21.21 19.17
CA MET A 1 -18.68 21.70 18.06
C MET A 1 -17.91 20.59 17.32
N LYS A 2 -17.32 19.58 17.99
CA LYS A 2 -16.55 18.50 17.31
C LYS A 2 -17.36 17.51 16.45
N VAL A 3 -18.64 17.28 16.75
CA VAL A 3 -19.48 16.30 16.02
C VAL A 3 -19.90 16.80 14.63
N SER A 4 -20.16 18.11 14.48
CA SER A 4 -20.54 18.71 13.20
C SER A 4 -19.38 18.73 12.19
N GLU A 5 -18.14 18.87 12.67
CA GLU A 5 -16.93 18.77 11.83
C GLU A 5 -16.66 17.34 11.35
N GLY A 6 -16.93 16.33 12.18
CA GLY A 6 -16.84 14.93 11.77
C GLY A 6 -17.84 14.59 10.68
N LEU A 7 -19.08 15.06 10.82
CA LEU A 7 -20.15 14.80 9.86
C LEU A 7 -19.92 15.54 8.52
N SER A 8 -19.40 16.76 8.55
CA SER A 8 -19.06 17.52 7.34
C SER A 8 -17.90 16.87 6.58
N ARG A 9 -16.90 16.34 7.30
CA ARG A 9 -15.77 15.61 6.71
C ARG A 9 -16.22 14.31 6.06
N VAL A 10 -17.10 13.54 6.70
CA VAL A 10 -17.68 12.32 6.13
C VAL A 10 -18.51 12.63 4.88
N LYS A 11 -19.37 13.65 4.92
CA LYS A 11 -20.14 14.11 3.75
C LYS A 11 -19.25 14.59 2.60
N SER A 12 -18.18 15.34 2.90
CA SER A 12 -17.17 15.75 1.92
C SER A 12 -16.48 14.55 1.28
N GLN A 13 -16.12 13.54 2.08
CA GLN A 13 -15.53 12.32 1.54
C GLN A 13 -16.53 11.59 0.64
N LEU A 14 -17.78 11.40 1.09
CA LEU A 14 -18.87 10.79 0.31
C LEU A 14 -19.17 11.52 -1.01
N GLY A 15 -19.16 12.86 -1.01
CA GLY A 15 -19.32 13.67 -2.24
C GLY A 15 -18.21 13.42 -3.27
N ASN A 16 -16.98 13.16 -2.81
CA ASN A 16 -15.85 12.82 -3.67
C ASN A 16 -15.85 11.37 -4.20
N TRP A 17 -16.73 10.50 -3.71
CA TRP A 17 -16.89 9.14 -4.28
C TRP A 17 -17.84 9.12 -5.47
N GLY A 18 -18.77 10.08 -5.56
CA GLY A 18 -19.75 10.16 -6.64
C GLY A 18 -19.22 10.81 -7.93
N THR A 19 -18.10 11.54 -7.85
CA THR A 19 -17.46 12.17 -9.02
C THR A 19 -16.39 11.23 -9.59
N PRO A 20 -16.54 10.76 -10.83
CA PRO A 20 -15.50 9.97 -11.50
C PRO A 20 -14.24 10.81 -11.57
N ARG A 21 -13.19 10.38 -10.85
CA ARG A 21 -11.92 11.12 -10.73
C ARG A 21 -11.28 11.30 -12.11
N GLU A 22 -11.27 12.52 -12.64
CA GLU A 22 -10.78 12.79 -13.99
C GLU A 22 -9.37 12.24 -14.20
N LEU A 23 -9.10 11.75 -15.42
CA LEU A 23 -7.75 11.34 -15.78
C LEU A 23 -6.83 12.54 -15.59
N PRO A 24 -5.64 12.37 -14.99
CA PRO A 24 -4.67 13.45 -14.96
C PRO A 24 -4.36 13.87 -16.42
N PRO A 25 -4.16 15.17 -16.68
CA PRO A 25 -4.08 15.72 -18.04
C PRO A 25 -2.93 15.15 -18.89
N GLN A 26 -1.96 14.50 -18.24
CA GLN A 26 -0.85 13.80 -18.86
C GLN A 26 -1.22 12.43 -19.44
N LEU A 27 -2.37 11.85 -19.08
CA LEU A 27 -2.88 10.64 -19.70
C LEU A 27 -4.01 11.01 -20.68
N THR A 28 -3.77 10.77 -21.96
CA THR A 28 -4.74 10.94 -23.03
C THR A 28 -5.13 9.59 -23.61
N TRP A 29 -6.43 9.40 -23.84
CA TRP A 29 -6.94 8.21 -24.53
C TRP A 29 -6.48 8.21 -25.98
N LYS A 30 -6.02 7.07 -26.49
CA LYS A 30 -5.66 6.89 -27.89
C LYS A 30 -6.88 7.06 -28.79
N TYR A 31 -8.05 6.61 -28.34
CA TYR A 31 -9.33 6.76 -29.02
C TYR A 31 -10.20 7.86 -28.40
N ALA A 32 -9.58 8.97 -27.97
CA ALA A 32 -10.30 10.12 -27.41
C ALA A 32 -11.40 10.69 -28.34
N HIS A 33 -11.23 10.49 -29.65
CA HIS A 33 -12.16 10.94 -30.70
C HIS A 33 -13.40 10.05 -30.85
N GLU A 34 -13.41 8.84 -30.28
CA GLU A 34 -14.55 7.93 -30.34
C GLU A 34 -15.47 8.13 -29.13
N SER A 35 -16.75 7.80 -29.26
CA SER A 35 -17.65 7.75 -28.11
C SER A 35 -17.24 6.62 -27.17
N GLU A 36 -17.25 6.88 -25.86
CA GLU A 36 -17.10 5.80 -24.88
C GLU A 36 -18.35 4.93 -24.87
N LEU A 37 -18.17 3.62 -24.96
CA LEU A 37 -19.24 2.64 -24.79
C LEU A 37 -19.38 2.25 -23.31
N LEU A 38 -18.25 2.14 -22.62
CA LEU A 38 -18.18 1.81 -21.21
C LEU A 38 -16.85 2.31 -20.65
N SER A 39 -16.86 2.97 -19.50
CA SER A 39 -15.63 3.32 -18.79
C SER A 39 -15.78 3.04 -17.30
N TRP A 40 -14.70 2.59 -16.67
CA TRP A 40 -14.65 2.43 -15.22
C TRP A 40 -13.25 2.72 -14.71
N ARG A 41 -13.18 3.21 -13.48
CA ARG A 41 -11.92 3.57 -12.83
C ARG A 41 -11.77 2.71 -11.58
N ILE A 42 -10.76 1.83 -11.58
CA ILE A 42 -10.46 0.97 -10.44
C ILE A 42 -9.36 1.63 -9.63
N LYS A 43 -9.67 1.97 -8.38
CA LYS A 43 -8.63 2.28 -7.41
C LYS A 43 -8.05 0.97 -6.89
N ALA A 44 -7.07 0.41 -7.61
CA ALA A 44 -6.39 -0.80 -7.17
C ALA A 44 -4.97 -0.49 -6.68
N ARG A 45 -4.45 -1.36 -5.84
CA ARG A 45 -3.09 -1.25 -5.32
C ARG A 45 -2.15 -1.67 -6.46
N ASN A 46 -1.48 -0.74 -7.15
CA ASN A 46 -0.25 -1.14 -7.85
C ASN A 46 0.81 -1.32 -6.76
N TYR A 47 0.83 -2.54 -6.25
CA TYR A 47 1.89 -2.99 -5.40
C TYR A 47 2.90 -3.65 -6.33
N ASN A 48 4.06 -3.01 -6.52
CA ASN A 48 5.23 -3.73 -7.04
C ASN A 48 5.64 -4.74 -5.96
N THR A 49 4.97 -5.88 -5.98
CA THR A 49 5.15 -7.01 -5.06
C THR A 49 6.61 -7.36 -4.98
N THR A 50 7.33 -7.36 -6.10
CA THR A 50 8.74 -7.70 -6.17
C THR A 50 9.60 -6.77 -5.32
N VAL A 51 9.53 -5.45 -5.55
CA VAL A 51 10.37 -4.48 -4.83
C VAL A 51 9.98 -4.41 -3.36
N ALA A 52 8.70 -4.45 -3.04
CA ALA A 52 8.25 -4.33 -1.67
C ALA A 52 8.49 -5.62 -0.87
N ASN A 53 8.38 -6.81 -1.48
CA ASN A 53 8.78 -8.07 -0.85
C ASN A 53 10.31 -8.11 -0.65
N LEU A 54 11.09 -7.58 -1.59
CA LEU A 54 12.54 -7.46 -1.44
C LEU A 54 12.91 -6.54 -0.26
N ALA A 55 12.26 -5.37 -0.16
CA ALA A 55 12.46 -4.45 0.96
C ALA A 55 12.06 -5.10 2.30
N LEU A 56 10.93 -5.82 2.34
CA LEU A 56 10.50 -6.57 3.50
C LEU A 56 11.53 -7.64 3.89
N LEU A 57 12.05 -8.40 2.93
CA LEU A 57 13.06 -9.42 3.17
C LEU A 57 14.33 -8.81 3.79
N VAL A 58 14.83 -7.72 3.23
CA VAL A 58 16.01 -7.02 3.76
C VAL A 58 15.78 -6.54 5.19
N MET A 59 14.61 -5.96 5.48
CA MET A 59 14.25 -5.51 6.83
C MET A 59 14.18 -6.67 7.83
N LEU A 60 13.60 -7.81 7.44
CA LEU A 60 13.55 -9.00 8.27
C LEU A 60 14.94 -9.60 8.53
N MET A 61 15.83 -9.59 7.53
CA MET A 61 17.21 -10.03 7.68
C MET A 61 18.00 -9.14 8.65
N ILE A 62 17.80 -7.81 8.58
CA ILE A 62 18.40 -6.86 9.53
C ILE A 62 17.86 -7.10 10.94
N ALA A 63 16.54 -7.24 11.10
CA ALA A 63 15.91 -7.52 12.38
C ALA A 63 16.43 -8.83 13.00
N LEU A 64 16.60 -9.87 12.18
CA LEU A 64 17.15 -11.16 12.59
C LEU A 64 18.61 -11.02 13.02
N ALA A 65 19.45 -10.31 12.24
CA ALA A 65 20.85 -10.07 12.59
C ALA A 65 20.99 -9.33 13.93
N ILE A 66 20.18 -8.29 14.16
CA ILE A 66 20.14 -7.57 15.43
C ILE A 66 19.75 -8.51 16.58
N ALA A 67 18.69 -9.31 16.41
CA ALA A 67 18.25 -10.26 17.43
C ALA A 67 19.32 -11.31 17.76
N LEU A 68 20.06 -11.81 16.76
CA LEU A 68 21.14 -12.77 16.96
C LEU A 68 22.35 -12.15 17.68
N ILE A 69 22.77 -10.94 17.30
CA ILE A 69 23.88 -10.23 17.97
C ILE A 69 23.54 -10.03 19.46
N LEU A 70 22.32 -9.59 19.75
CA LEU A 70 21.85 -9.43 21.12
C LEU A 70 21.80 -10.78 21.86
N TYR A 71 21.35 -11.84 21.20
CA TYR A 71 21.25 -13.18 21.79
C TYR A 71 22.63 -13.70 22.23
N PHE A 72 23.62 -13.60 21.36
CA PHE A 72 24.99 -14.03 21.66
C PHE A 72 25.69 -13.14 22.70
N SER A 73 25.29 -11.87 22.80
CA SER A 73 25.81 -10.94 23.81
C SER A 73 25.13 -11.08 25.18
N SER A 74 24.05 -11.85 25.27
CA SER A 74 23.22 -12.02 26.48
C SER A 74 23.64 -13.23 27.31
N GLU A 75 24.88 -13.23 27.80
CA GLU A 75 25.45 -14.35 28.58
C GLU A 75 24.77 -14.56 29.94
N PHE A 76 24.23 -13.49 30.54
CA PHE A 76 23.67 -13.51 31.89
C PHE A 76 22.20 -13.96 31.96
N ILE A 77 21.51 -14.07 30.81
CA ILE A 77 20.10 -14.47 30.77
C ILE A 77 20.02 -15.98 30.53
N LYS A 78 19.35 -16.69 31.44
CA LYS A 78 19.14 -18.14 31.31
C LYS A 78 18.00 -18.44 30.34
N GLU A 79 18.07 -19.62 29.71
CA GLU A 79 16.94 -20.17 28.96
C GLU A 79 15.76 -20.49 29.91
N PRO A 80 14.50 -20.38 29.46
CA PRO A 80 14.04 -19.99 28.11
C PRO A 80 13.89 -18.48 27.93
N TRP A 81 14.10 -17.68 28.99
CA TRP A 81 13.88 -16.24 28.98
C TRP A 81 14.77 -15.51 28.00
N ARG A 82 16.00 -16.00 27.80
CA ARG A 82 16.90 -15.50 26.77
C ARG A 82 16.29 -15.65 25.39
N THR A 83 15.84 -16.85 25.01
CA THR A 83 15.20 -17.04 23.70
C THR A 83 13.91 -16.21 23.56
N LEU A 84 13.04 -16.21 24.58
CA LEU A 84 11.77 -15.48 24.53
C LEU A 84 11.94 -13.97 24.37
N SER A 85 12.89 -13.35 25.09
CA SER A 85 13.12 -11.91 25.00
C SER A 85 13.61 -11.48 23.62
N HIS A 86 14.46 -12.29 22.98
CA HIS A 86 15.01 -11.99 21.66
C HIS A 86 14.00 -12.22 20.54
N VAL A 87 13.15 -13.26 20.66
CA VAL A 87 12.00 -13.45 19.77
C VAL A 87 11.04 -12.26 19.88
N PHE A 88 10.81 -11.76 21.08
CA PHE A 88 9.98 -10.58 21.30
C PHE A 88 10.57 -9.32 20.65
N VAL A 89 11.89 -9.08 20.80
CA VAL A 89 12.58 -7.96 20.14
C VAL A 89 12.49 -8.07 18.61
N PHE A 90 12.73 -9.26 18.05
CA PHE A 90 12.58 -9.51 16.62
C PHE A 90 11.16 -9.19 16.14
N ALA A 91 10.14 -9.64 16.87
CA ALA A 91 8.74 -9.37 16.55
C ALA A 91 8.42 -7.86 16.60
N LEU A 92 8.88 -7.16 17.64
CA LEU A 92 8.69 -5.72 17.78
C LEU A 92 9.26 -4.93 16.59
N ILE A 93 10.45 -5.29 16.12
CA ILE A 93 11.08 -4.63 14.97
C ILE A 93 10.38 -5.01 13.65
N SER A 94 9.92 -6.26 13.54
CA SER A 94 9.34 -6.78 12.30
C SER A 94 7.90 -6.33 12.07
N ILE A 95 7.09 -6.16 13.11
CA ILE A 95 5.65 -5.79 13.01
C ILE A 95 5.43 -4.51 12.18
N PRO A 96 6.15 -3.39 12.41
CA PRO A 96 6.00 -2.21 11.56
C PRO A 96 6.36 -2.45 10.10
N ALA A 97 7.40 -3.25 9.84
CA ALA A 97 7.86 -3.53 8.47
C ALA A 97 6.78 -4.27 7.65
N VAL A 98 6.07 -5.23 8.26
CA VAL A 98 4.94 -5.90 7.60
C VAL A 98 3.74 -4.96 7.40
N CYS A 99 3.54 -3.99 8.30
CA CYS A 99 2.44 -3.02 8.23
C CYS A 99 2.65 -1.91 7.17
N MET A 100 3.89 -1.59 6.77
CA MET A 100 4.19 -0.46 5.86
C MET A 100 3.90 -0.72 4.37
N THR A 101 3.38 -1.89 3.99
CA THR A 101 3.23 -2.33 2.59
C THR A 101 2.06 -1.67 1.81
N HIS A 102 1.59 -0.49 2.20
CA HIS A 102 0.42 0.16 1.58
C HIS A 102 0.78 1.31 0.60
N GLN A 103 1.09 0.96 -0.65
CA GLN A 103 1.09 1.92 -1.78
C GLN A 103 -0.26 1.83 -2.52
N ARG A 104 -0.83 2.97 -2.96
CA ARG A 104 -2.08 3.04 -3.73
C ARG A 104 -1.79 3.49 -5.17
N MET A 105 -2.57 2.98 -6.12
CA MET A 105 -2.55 3.38 -7.53
C MET A 105 -4.00 3.55 -8.01
N ASN A 106 -4.18 4.11 -9.19
CA ASN A 106 -5.47 4.21 -9.84
C ASN A 106 -5.33 3.68 -11.28
N PHE A 107 -6.35 2.96 -11.71
CA PHE A 107 -6.47 2.40 -13.05
C PHE A 107 -7.75 2.96 -13.67
N ALA A 108 -7.71 3.17 -14.98
CA ALA A 108 -8.86 3.53 -15.77
C ALA A 108 -8.91 2.61 -16.98
N TYR A 109 -10.10 2.10 -17.22
CA TYR A 109 -10.42 1.28 -18.37
C TYR A 109 -11.51 1.99 -19.16
N ARG A 110 -11.41 1.90 -20.48
CA ARG A 110 -12.38 2.48 -21.41
C ARG A 110 -12.55 1.54 -22.60
N PHE A 111 -13.78 1.32 -23.02
CA PHE A 111 -14.10 0.67 -24.29
C PHE A 111 -14.65 1.70 -25.28
N THR A 112 -14.18 1.59 -26.52
CA THR A 112 -14.69 2.32 -27.68
C THR A 112 -15.02 1.32 -28.81
N ALA A 113 -15.52 1.82 -29.94
CA ALA A 113 -15.82 0.96 -31.09
C ALA A 113 -14.55 0.27 -31.64
N SER A 114 -13.40 0.93 -31.54
CA SER A 114 -12.11 0.40 -32.00
C SER A 114 -11.39 -0.51 -30.99
N GLY A 115 -11.83 -0.58 -29.73
CA GLY A 115 -11.29 -1.55 -28.77
C GLY A 115 -11.25 -1.12 -27.31
N ALA A 116 -10.46 -1.84 -26.52
CA ALA A 116 -10.27 -1.62 -25.09
C ALA A 116 -8.98 -0.81 -24.82
N GLU A 117 -9.08 0.21 -23.97
CA GLU A 117 -7.97 1.03 -23.51
C GLU A 117 -7.78 0.86 -22.01
N PHE A 118 -6.51 0.87 -21.59
CA PHE A 118 -6.10 0.76 -20.20
C PHE A 118 -5.04 1.80 -19.86
N CYS A 119 -5.27 2.52 -18.77
CA CYS A 119 -4.42 3.59 -18.29
C CYS A 119 -4.14 3.41 -16.79
N GLU A 120 -2.87 3.54 -16.41
CA GLU A 120 -2.40 3.41 -15.04
C GLU A 120 -1.74 4.72 -14.57
N TRP A 121 -2.07 5.19 -13.36
CA TRP A 121 -1.42 6.34 -12.76
C TRP A 121 -1.38 6.29 -11.23
N LYS A 122 -0.33 6.91 -10.66
CA LYS A 122 -0.10 6.99 -9.21
C LYS A 122 -0.88 8.12 -8.57
#